data_AF-A0AAD5WJ74-F1
#
_entry.id   AF-A0AAD5WJ74-F1
#
_cell.length_a   1.000
_cell.length_b   1.000
_cell.length_c   1.000
_cell.angle_alpha   90.00
_cell.angle_beta   90.00
_cell.angle_gamma   90.00
#
_symmetry.space_group_name_H-M   'P 1'
#
loop_
_entity.id
_entity.type
_entity.pdbx_description
1 polymer ?
#
loop_
_entity_poly.entity_id
_entity_poly.type
_entity_poly.pdbx_seq_one_letter_code
_entity_poly.pdbx_strand_id
1 'polypeptide(L)'
;MEELLVPARVTRRSTGRQTAVRLQQQLSLGKVLSAALDTLLLLLGESPLRAVTQGGVSFESYPDPLISLINSDLIKTLISISGNLTILPNIQEMGYFPLYNHTCHEDYVVKTGKDNTNNLALIQMWANMTHLPWWSDEYSSDITSSGGTSIIKVKT
;
A
#
# COMPACT_ATOMS: atom_id res chain seq x y z
N MET A 1 -37.44 -13.73 3.74
CA MET A 1 -37.31 -12.29 3.99
C MET A 1 -35.90 -12.12 4.56
N GLU A 2 -34.89 -11.98 3.70
CA GLU A 2 -33.53 -11.70 4.14
C GLU A 2 -33.49 -10.24 4.59
N GLU A 3 -33.25 -10.00 5.87
CA GLU A 3 -32.78 -8.68 6.31
C GLU A 3 -31.46 -8.42 5.57
N LEU A 4 -31.46 -7.44 4.67
CA LEU A 4 -30.23 -6.84 4.18
C LEU A 4 -29.52 -6.19 5.38
N LEU A 5 -28.64 -6.96 6.02
CA LEU A 5 -27.70 -6.46 7.01
C LEU A 5 -26.88 -5.36 6.35
N VAL A 6 -27.22 -4.10 6.68
CA VAL A 6 -26.42 -2.96 6.26
C VAL A 6 -25.06 -3.08 6.95
N PRO A 7 -23.95 -3.23 6.22
CA PRO A 7 -22.65 -3.44 6.83
C PRO A 7 -22.26 -2.24 7.68
N ALA A 8 -21.72 -2.51 8.88
CA ALA A 8 -21.28 -1.48 9.81
C ALA A 8 -20.27 -0.53 9.13
N ARG A 9 -20.52 0.77 9.26
CA ARG A 9 -19.65 1.83 8.74
C ARG A 9 -18.78 2.41 9.85
N VAL A 10 -17.54 2.73 9.50
CA VAL A 10 -16.57 3.38 10.36
C VAL A 10 -16.22 4.74 9.77
N THR A 11 -16.29 5.77 10.60
CA THR A 11 -15.82 7.12 10.25
C THR A 11 -14.33 7.22 10.57
N ARG A 12 -13.53 7.54 9.56
CA ARG A 12 -12.06 7.63 9.68
C ARG A 12 -11.53 8.84 8.92
N ARG A 13 -10.25 9.16 9.16
CA ARG A 13 -9.51 10.09 8.27
C ARG A 13 -9.46 9.52 6.86
N SER A 14 -9.65 10.38 5.87
CA SER A 14 -9.47 9.98 4.48
C SER A 14 -8.01 9.68 4.21
N THR A 15 -7.75 8.46 3.73
CA THR A 15 -6.41 8.09 3.26
C THR A 15 -6.12 8.72 1.91
N GLY A 16 -7.13 8.92 1.06
CA GLY A 16 -6.99 9.58 -0.24
C GLY A 16 -6.41 10.98 -0.07
N ARG A 17 -7.06 11.83 0.72
CA ARG A 17 -6.55 13.18 1.01
C ARG A 17 -5.15 13.20 1.63
N GLN A 18 -4.83 12.31 2.56
CA GLN A 18 -3.49 12.25 3.17
C GLN A 18 -2.42 11.86 2.15
N THR A 19 -2.72 10.88 1.29
CA THR A 19 -1.83 10.45 0.20
C THR A 19 -1.66 11.57 -0.83
N ALA A 20 -2.74 12.28 -1.19
CA ALA A 20 -2.69 13.39 -2.13
C ALA A 20 -1.73 14.50 -1.67
N VAL A 21 -1.82 14.89 -0.40
CA VAL A 21 -0.91 15.90 0.20
C VAL A 21 0.54 15.42 0.16
N ARG A 22 0.80 14.15 0.49
CA ARG A 22 2.14 13.56 0.41
C ARG A 22 2.67 13.53 -1.03
N LEU A 23 1.84 13.17 -2.00
CA LEU A 23 2.22 13.16 -3.42
C LEU A 23 2.57 14.57 -3.90
N GLN A 24 1.78 15.58 -3.55
CA GLN A 24 2.09 16.98 -3.87
C GLN A 24 3.44 17.42 -3.31
N GLN A 25 3.77 17.00 -2.07
CA GLN A 25 5.06 17.28 -1.43
C GLN A 25 6.22 16.55 -2.10
N GLN A 26 6.07 15.26 -2.39
CA GLN A 26 7.11 14.45 -3.03
C GLN A 26 7.40 14.90 -4.46
N LEU A 27 6.36 15.25 -5.22
CA LEU A 27 6.47 15.71 -6.60
C LEU A 27 6.88 17.19 -6.73
N SER A 28 7.01 17.91 -5.61
CA SER A 28 7.31 19.35 -5.59
C SER A 28 6.41 20.16 -6.52
N LEU A 29 5.11 19.84 -6.54
CA LEU A 29 4.17 20.47 -7.47
C LEU A 29 4.07 21.98 -7.19
N GLY A 30 4.10 22.77 -8.27
CA GLY A 30 3.92 24.22 -8.18
C GLY A 30 2.56 24.58 -7.56
N LYS A 31 2.50 25.71 -6.85
CA LYS A 31 1.32 26.16 -6.08
C LYS A 31 0.00 26.11 -6.89
N VAL A 32 0.05 26.47 -8.17
CA VAL A 32 -1.11 26.46 -9.07
C VAL A 32 -1.62 25.04 -9.32
N LEU A 33 -0.71 24.09 -9.60
CA LEU A 33 -1.07 22.71 -9.86
C LEU A 33 -1.58 22.02 -8.59
N SER A 34 -0.99 22.30 -7.43
CA SER A 34 -1.49 21.82 -6.14
C SER A 34 -2.89 22.35 -5.84
N ALA A 35 -3.15 23.64 -6.10
CA ALA A 35 -4.48 24.23 -5.92
C ALA A 35 -5.52 23.63 -6.89
N ALA A 36 -5.13 23.36 -8.14
CA ALA A 36 -5.99 22.68 -9.10
C ALA A 36 -6.35 21.26 -8.64
N LEU A 37 -5.35 20.49 -8.16
CA LEU A 37 -5.56 19.15 -7.61
C LEU A 37 -6.48 19.15 -6.38
N ASP A 38 -6.26 20.07 -5.45
CA ASP A 38 -7.13 20.21 -4.27
C ASP A 38 -8.56 20.56 -4.68
N THR A 39 -8.74 21.44 -5.65
CA THR A 39 -10.07 21.80 -6.17
C THR A 39 -10.76 20.60 -6.82
N LEU A 40 -10.04 19.82 -7.64
CA LEU A 40 -10.57 18.62 -8.28
C LEU A 40 -10.98 17.55 -7.25
N LEU A 41 -10.16 17.35 -6.22
CA LEU A 41 -10.49 16.42 -5.13
C LEU A 41 -11.74 16.88 -4.38
N LEU A 42 -11.87 18.17 -4.08
CA LEU A 42 -13.07 18.73 -3.45
C LEU A 42 -14.32 18.55 -4.33
N LEU A 43 -14.20 18.78 -5.64
CA LEU A 43 -15.29 18.58 -6.60
C LEU A 43 -15.73 17.11 -6.70
N LEU A 44 -14.80 16.17 -6.54
CA LEU A 44 -15.10 14.73 -6.46
C LEU A 44 -15.65 14.31 -5.09
N GLY A 45 -15.90 15.25 -4.18
CA GLY A 45 -16.48 14.99 -2.87
C GLY A 45 -15.47 14.50 -1.82
N GLU A 46 -14.18 14.80 -2.01
CA GLU A 46 -13.16 14.43 -1.03
C GLU A 46 -13.34 15.22 0.28
N SER A 47 -13.34 14.51 1.40
CA SER A 47 -13.53 15.07 2.74
C SER A 47 -12.41 14.59 3.68
N PRO A 48 -11.99 15.39 4.68
CA PRO A 48 -11.01 14.96 5.69
C PRO A 48 -11.45 13.70 6.45
N LEU A 49 -12.76 13.54 6.64
CA LEU A 49 -13.37 12.37 7.27
C LEU A 49 -14.31 11.68 6.29
N ARG A 50 -14.24 10.35 6.26
CA ARG A 50 -15.08 9.52 5.39
C ARG A 50 -15.66 8.34 6.17
N ALA A 51 -16.94 8.05 5.90
CA ALA A 51 -17.62 6.86 6.39
C ALA A 51 -17.56 5.75 5.34
N VAL A 52 -16.87 4.67 5.66
CA VAL A 52 -16.63 3.50 4.79
C VAL A 52 -16.95 2.23 5.57
N THR A 53 -17.23 1.13 4.87
CA THR A 53 -17.47 -0.16 5.52
C THR A 53 -16.18 -0.69 6.14
N GLN A 54 -16.29 -1.42 7.25
CA GLN A 54 -15.13 -2.07 7.87
C GLN A 54 -14.46 -3.05 6.87
N GLY A 55 -15.27 -3.79 6.11
CA GLY A 55 -14.79 -4.71 5.05
C GLY A 55 -13.99 -3.99 3.97
N GLY A 56 -14.50 -2.87 3.46
CA GLY A 56 -13.83 -2.08 2.43
C GLY A 56 -12.51 -1.46 2.89
N VAL A 57 -12.47 -0.99 4.14
CA VAL A 57 -11.23 -0.49 4.75
C VAL A 57 -10.15 -1.56 4.87
N SER A 58 -10.55 -2.78 5.24
CA SER A 58 -9.61 -3.85 5.53
C SER A 58 -9.21 -4.61 4.27
N PHE A 59 -10.15 -5.26 3.58
CA PHE A 59 -9.85 -6.29 2.57
C PHE A 59 -10.59 -6.13 1.24
N GLU A 60 -11.78 -5.54 1.20
CA GLU A 60 -12.61 -5.50 -0.01
C GLU A 60 -12.30 -4.32 -0.93
N SER A 61 -11.53 -3.35 -0.44
CA SER A 61 -11.34 -2.02 -1.01
C SER A 61 -12.58 -1.11 -0.94
N TYR A 62 -12.41 0.17 -1.25
CA TYR A 62 -13.52 1.11 -1.39
C TYR A 62 -13.24 2.18 -2.47
N PRO A 63 -14.29 2.73 -3.09
CA PRO A 63 -14.12 3.81 -4.06
C PRO A 63 -13.52 5.07 -3.42
N ASP A 64 -12.45 5.58 -4.02
CA ASP A 64 -11.74 6.76 -3.55
C ASP A 64 -11.56 7.81 -4.68
N PRO A 65 -11.90 9.09 -4.44
CA PRO A 65 -11.72 10.19 -5.38
C PRO A 65 -10.29 10.37 -5.84
N LEU A 66 -9.29 10.15 -4.97
CA LEU A 66 -7.89 10.27 -5.37
C LEU A 66 -7.54 9.19 -6.39
N ILE A 67 -7.94 7.94 -6.14
CA ILE A 67 -7.74 6.83 -7.07
C ILE A 67 -8.40 7.13 -8.41
N SER A 68 -9.64 7.61 -8.38
CA SER A 68 -10.39 7.99 -9.58
C SER A 68 -9.69 9.10 -10.35
N LEU A 69 -9.15 10.08 -9.64
CA LEU A 69 -8.46 11.23 -10.20
C LEU A 69 -7.09 10.86 -10.80
N ILE A 70 -6.28 10.06 -10.10
CA ILE A 70 -4.94 9.63 -10.56
C ILE A 70 -5.05 8.74 -11.80
N ASN A 71 -6.08 7.88 -11.88
CA ASN A 71 -6.29 7.03 -13.04
C ASN A 71 -6.93 7.76 -14.23
N SER A 72 -7.45 8.98 -14.02
CA SER A 72 -8.09 9.78 -15.06
C SER A 72 -7.09 10.37 -16.07
N ASP A 73 -7.52 10.51 -17.32
CA ASP A 73 -6.71 11.11 -18.39
C ASP A 73 -6.49 12.61 -18.17
N LEU A 74 -7.36 13.26 -17.39
CA LEU A 74 -7.24 14.68 -17.04
C LEU A 74 -5.95 14.94 -16.26
N ILE A 75 -5.65 14.15 -15.23
CA ILE A 75 -4.42 14.31 -14.46
C ILE A 75 -3.19 13.95 -15.25
N LYS A 76 -3.25 12.87 -16.05
CA LYS A 76 -2.14 12.49 -16.93
C LYS A 76 -1.78 13.63 -17.88
N THR A 77 -2.79 14.31 -18.42
CA THR A 77 -2.62 15.47 -19.31
C THR A 77 -2.05 16.69 -18.57
N LEU A 78 -2.56 17.01 -17.37
CA LEU A 78 -2.06 18.14 -16.58
C LEU A 78 -0.59 17.96 -16.20
N ILE A 79 -0.22 16.75 -15.78
CA ILE A 79 1.16 16.41 -15.43
C ILE A 79 2.06 16.45 -16.67
N SER A 80 1.60 15.93 -17.83
CA SER A 80 2.39 16.01 -19.07
C SER A 80 2.63 17.45 -19.53
N ILE A 81 1.64 18.34 -19.38
CA ILE A 81 1.79 19.78 -19.70
C ILE A 81 2.79 20.45 -18.74
N SER A 82 2.81 20.04 -17.48
CA SER A 82 3.73 20.59 -16.47
C SER A 82 5.21 20.23 -16.69
N GLY A 83 5.53 19.39 -17.67
CA GLY A 83 6.90 18.97 -18.00
C GLY A 83 7.53 18.01 -16.99
N ASN A 84 6.81 17.65 -15.92
CA ASN A 84 7.30 16.73 -14.89
C ASN A 84 6.74 15.34 -15.16
N LEU A 85 7.46 14.52 -15.94
CA LEU A 85 7.08 13.15 -16.30
C LEU A 85 7.30 12.17 -15.14
N THR A 86 6.82 12.51 -13.94
CA THR A 86 6.86 11.55 -12.84
C THR A 86 5.81 10.47 -13.09
N ILE A 87 6.23 9.21 -13.04
CA ILE A 87 5.34 8.06 -13.13
C ILE A 87 4.43 8.11 -11.90
N LEU A 88 3.16 8.46 -12.11
CA LEU A 88 2.16 8.30 -11.08
C LEU A 88 2.06 6.81 -10.72
N PRO A 89 1.98 6.46 -9.42
CA PRO A 89 1.80 5.08 -9.05
C PRO A 89 0.46 4.58 -9.60
N ASN A 90 0.49 3.41 -10.25
CA ASN A 90 -0.71 2.74 -10.74
C ASN A 90 -1.44 2.08 -9.57
N ILE A 91 -2.20 2.88 -8.83
CA ILE A 91 -2.99 2.41 -7.69
C ILE A 91 -4.45 2.29 -8.16
N GLN A 92 -4.99 1.08 -8.14
CA GLN A 92 -6.36 0.81 -8.58
C GLN A 92 -7.35 0.72 -7.42
N GLU A 93 -6.86 0.33 -6.24
CA GLU A 93 -7.71 -0.01 -5.11
C GLU A 93 -7.24 0.70 -3.83
N MET A 94 -8.19 1.16 -3.03
CA MET A 94 -7.91 1.81 -1.76
C MET A 94 -8.32 0.92 -0.59
N GLY A 95 -7.43 0.75 0.38
CA GLY A 95 -7.65 -0.07 1.58
C GLY A 95 -6.35 -0.20 2.35
N TYR A 96 -6.38 -0.84 3.52
CA TYR A 96 -5.14 -1.23 4.20
C TYR A 96 -4.54 -2.50 3.58
N PHE A 97 -5.39 -3.46 3.23
CA PHE A 97 -5.02 -4.70 2.55
C PHE A 97 -5.98 -4.96 1.37
N PRO A 98 -6.08 -4.01 0.42
CA PRO A 98 -7.08 -4.09 -0.64
C PRO A 98 -6.88 -5.36 -1.47
N LEU A 99 -7.94 -6.16 -1.60
CA LEU A 99 -7.96 -7.41 -2.36
C LEU A 99 -6.86 -8.41 -1.94
N TYR A 100 -6.45 -8.39 -0.67
CA TYR A 100 -5.37 -9.25 -0.18
C TYR A 100 -5.75 -10.74 -0.15
N ASN A 101 -7.05 -11.05 -0.05
CA ASN A 101 -7.50 -12.44 0.01
C ASN A 101 -7.09 -13.21 -1.25
N HIS A 102 -6.65 -14.46 -1.07
CA HIS A 102 -6.18 -15.34 -2.14
C HIS A 102 -4.93 -14.84 -2.89
N THR A 103 -4.15 -13.95 -2.28
CA THR A 103 -2.82 -13.56 -2.75
C THR A 103 -1.71 -14.22 -1.92
N CYS A 104 -0.50 -14.28 -2.46
CA CYS A 104 0.70 -14.65 -1.71
C CYS A 104 1.58 -13.42 -1.52
N HIS A 105 2.27 -13.34 -0.38
CA HIS A 105 3.23 -12.27 -0.11
C HIS A 105 4.60 -12.61 -0.70
N GLU A 106 4.63 -12.82 -2.01
CA GLU A 106 5.81 -13.23 -2.79
C GLU A 106 6.38 -14.61 -2.43
N ASP A 107 7.39 -15.04 -3.20
CA ASP A 107 8.08 -16.31 -2.99
C ASP A 107 9.17 -16.21 -1.93
N TYR A 108 9.27 -17.26 -1.10
CA TYR A 108 10.30 -17.41 -0.08
C TYR A 108 11.17 -18.63 -0.37
N VAL A 109 12.49 -18.46 -0.21
CA VAL A 109 13.42 -19.58 -0.12
C VAL A 109 13.86 -19.73 1.34
N VAL A 110 13.54 -20.88 1.93
CA VAL A 110 13.79 -21.18 3.33
C VAL A 110 14.65 -22.43 3.50
N LYS A 111 15.51 -22.43 4.51
CA LYS A 111 16.27 -23.62 4.88
C LYS A 111 15.37 -24.64 5.59
N THR A 112 15.48 -25.89 5.16
CA THR A 112 14.72 -27.01 5.73
C THR A 112 15.33 -27.55 7.02
N GLY A 113 16.56 -27.16 7.36
CA GLY A 113 17.31 -27.68 8.49
C GLY A 113 17.82 -29.12 8.33
N LYS A 114 17.74 -29.70 7.12
CA LYS A 114 18.26 -31.05 6.81
C LYS A 114 19.77 -31.16 7.02
N ASP A 115 20.50 -30.10 6.71
CA ASP A 115 21.94 -29.95 6.90
C ASP A 115 22.29 -29.70 8.38
N ASN A 116 21.55 -28.79 9.01
CA ASN A 116 21.72 -28.42 10.41
C ASN A 116 20.37 -27.97 10.98
N THR A 117 19.93 -28.59 12.08
CA THR A 117 18.65 -28.25 12.72
C THR A 117 18.58 -26.81 13.20
N ASN A 118 19.72 -26.16 13.46
CA ASN A 118 19.79 -24.74 13.79
C ASN A 118 19.45 -23.82 12.61
N ASN A 119 19.39 -24.36 11.40
CA ASN A 119 19.01 -23.61 10.20
C ASN A 119 17.53 -23.77 9.83
N LEU A 120 16.74 -24.48 10.65
CA LEU A 120 15.34 -24.75 10.33
C LEU A 120 14.55 -23.45 10.16
N ALA A 121 13.83 -23.35 9.04
CA ALA A 121 12.96 -22.24 8.67
C ALA A 121 13.65 -20.87 8.56
N LEU A 122 14.98 -20.83 8.45
CA LEU A 122 15.70 -19.59 8.17
C LEU A 122 15.41 -19.13 6.74
N ILE A 123 14.97 -17.88 6.59
CA ILE A 123 14.77 -17.26 5.29
C ILE A 123 16.15 -17.00 4.67
N GLN A 124 16.31 -17.34 3.40
CA GLN A 124 17.49 -17.03 2.60
C GLN A 124 17.19 -15.98 1.55
N MET A 125 15.93 -15.92 1.10
CA MET A 125 15.50 -15.01 0.06
C MET A 125 13.99 -14.78 0.19
N TRP A 126 13.56 -13.55 -0.06
CA TRP A 126 12.16 -13.16 -0.20
C TRP A 126 12.02 -12.31 -1.47
N ALA A 127 11.03 -12.62 -2.32
CA ALA A 127 10.80 -11.91 -3.58
C ALA A 127 12.06 -11.80 -4.46
N ASN A 128 12.86 -12.88 -4.49
CA ASN A 128 14.16 -12.94 -5.17
C ASN A 128 15.23 -11.94 -4.65
N MET A 129 15.08 -11.46 -3.41
CA MET A 129 16.00 -10.53 -2.74
C MET A 129 16.55 -11.13 -1.45
N THR A 130 17.81 -10.84 -1.15
CA THR A 130 18.44 -11.12 0.15
C THR A 130 18.55 -9.86 1.03
N HIS A 131 18.38 -8.69 0.43
CA HIS A 131 18.35 -7.39 1.12
C HIS A 131 17.18 -6.55 0.61
N LEU A 132 16.53 -5.83 1.52
CA LEU A 132 15.41 -4.94 1.24
C LEU A 132 15.91 -3.62 0.64
N PRO A 133 15.39 -3.18 -0.52
CA PRO A 133 15.90 -2.01 -1.24
C PRO A 133 15.49 -0.67 -0.60
N TRP A 134 14.64 -0.69 0.44
CA TRP A 134 14.09 0.51 1.06
C TRP A 134 14.94 1.04 2.22
N TRP A 135 15.94 0.26 2.67
CA TRP A 135 16.87 0.64 3.73
C TRP A 135 18.27 0.84 3.15
N SER A 136 18.96 1.88 3.61
CA SER A 136 20.26 2.28 3.06
C SER A 136 21.46 1.53 3.66
N ASP A 137 21.32 1.01 4.87
CA ASP A 137 22.39 0.28 5.55
C ASP A 137 22.19 -1.24 5.46
N GLU A 138 23.31 -1.95 5.44
CA GLU A 138 23.36 -3.42 5.29
C GLU A 138 22.59 -4.12 6.41
N TYR A 139 22.76 -3.68 7.65
CA TYR A 139 22.10 -4.29 8.81
C TYR A 139 20.56 -4.20 8.74
N SER A 140 20.01 -3.04 8.39
CA SER A 140 18.56 -2.84 8.33
C SER A 140 17.92 -3.41 7.07
N SER A 141 18.71 -3.56 5.99
CA SER A 141 18.25 -4.17 4.75
C SER A 141 18.30 -5.69 4.77
N ASP A 142 19.14 -6.30 5.61
CA ASP A 142 19.35 -7.75 5.63
C ASP A 142 18.08 -8.55 6.00
N ILE A 143 17.77 -9.58 5.19
CA ILE A 143 16.66 -10.50 5.45
C ILE A 143 17.20 -11.67 6.27
N THR A 144 17.15 -11.50 7.59
CA THR A 144 17.62 -12.51 8.54
C THR A 144 16.48 -13.20 9.28
N SER A 145 16.79 -14.37 9.87
CA SER A 145 15.89 -15.12 10.75
C SER A 145 14.74 -15.86 10.05
N SER A 146 13.81 -16.39 10.84
CA SER A 146 12.62 -17.13 10.38
C SER A 146 11.41 -16.21 10.24
N GLY A 147 10.39 -16.67 9.49
CA GLY A 147 9.13 -15.94 9.28
C GLY A 147 8.22 -15.85 10.51
N GLY A 148 8.74 -16.05 11.72
CA GLY A 148 8.01 -15.85 12.99
C GLY A 148 7.05 -16.98 13.41
N THR A 149 6.74 -17.94 12.54
CA THR A 149 5.82 -19.07 12.83
C THR A 149 6.51 -20.31 13.37
N SER A 150 7.84 -20.42 13.19
CA SER A 150 8.64 -21.53 13.69
C SER A 150 9.93 -20.98 14.30
N ILE A 151 10.23 -21.43 15.52
CA ILE A 151 11.45 -21.11 16.25
C ILE A 151 12.31 -22.36 16.38
N ILE A 152 13.62 -22.18 16.31
CA ILE A 152 14.60 -23.26 16.52
C ILE A 152 14.44 -23.75 17.96
N LYS A 153 14.14 -25.05 18.12
CA LYS A 153 14.07 -25.68 19.45
C LYS A 153 15.48 -25.83 19.99
N VAL A 154 15.89 -24.94 20.88
CA VAL A 154 17.17 -25.06 21.60
C VAL A 154 17.05 -26.28 22.51
N LYS A 155 17.85 -27.33 22.25
CA LYS A 155 18.10 -28.39 23.24
C LYS A 155 19.04 -27.82 24.30
N THR A 156 18.51 -27.50 25.47
CA THR A 156 19.27 -27.41 26.73
C THR A 156 19.62 -28.80 27.23
#